data_AF-A0A067N894-F1
#
_entry.id   AF-A0A067N894-F1
#
_cell.length_a   1.000
_cell.length_b   1.000
_cell.length_c   1.000
_cell.angle_alpha   90.00
_cell.angle_beta   90.00
_cell.angle_gamma   90.00
#
_symmetry.space_group_name_H-M   'P 1'
#
loop_
_entity.id
_entity.type
_entity.pdbx_description
1 polymer ?
#
loop_
_entity_poly.entity_id
_entity_poly.type
_entity_poly.pdbx_seq_one_letter_code
_entity_poly.pdbx_strand_id
1 'polypeptide(L)' 'MYPDIAETKSGPDAVKKRLAKVLPIVWEQIDNDFLKGLVKSMPQRVQAVIAAHGWNTKY' A
#
# COMPACT_ATOMS: atom_id res chain seq x y z
N MET A 1 -1.49 6.06 -13.00
CA MET A 1 -2.33 6.11 -11.80
C MET A 1 -3.79 6.23 -12.24
N TYR A 2 -4.74 5.64 -11.51
CA TYR A 2 -6.18 5.61 -11.84
C TYR A 2 -7.01 6.43 -10.81
N PRO A 3 -6.78 7.75 -10.70
CA PRO A 3 -7.43 8.59 -9.67
C PRO A 3 -8.95 8.64 -9.83
N ASP A 4 -9.42 8.47 -11.06
CA ASP A 4 -10.82 8.46 -11.48
C ASP A 4 -11.62 7.25 -10.96
N ILE A 5 -10.96 6.25 -10.35
CA ILE A 5 -11.67 5.16 -9.65
C ILE A 5 -12.43 5.68 -8.43
N ALA A 6 -11.86 6.63 -7.70
CA ALA A 6 -12.52 7.24 -6.55
C ALA A 6 -13.81 7.98 -6.94
N GLU A 7 -13.88 8.44 -8.19
CA GLU A 7 -15.01 9.20 -8.75
C GLU A 7 -16.03 8.29 -9.47
N THR A 8 -15.91 6.96 -9.36
CA THR A 8 -16.83 6.03 -10.01
C THR A 8 -18.26 6.19 -9.48
N LYS A 9 -19.09 6.98 -10.16
CA LYS A 9 -20.52 7.12 -9.88
C LYS A 9 -21.29 5.92 -10.45
N SER A 10 -21.31 4.81 -9.71
CA SER A 10 -22.07 3.61 -10.08
C SER A 10 -22.43 2.79 -8.84
N GLY A 11 -23.30 1.79 -9.02
CA GLY A 11 -23.65 0.86 -7.96
C GLY A 11 -22.44 0.04 -7.45
N PRO A 12 -22.50 -0.50 -6.22
CA PRO A 12 -21.36 -1.18 -5.58
C PRO A 12 -20.69 -2.26 -6.43
N ASP A 13 -21.46 -3.04 -7.18
CA ASP A 13 -20.92 -4.13 -8.01
C ASP A 13 -20.12 -3.63 -9.22
N ALA A 14 -20.53 -2.49 -9.81
CA ALA A 14 -19.77 -1.87 -10.89
C ALA A 14 -18.44 -1.30 -10.40
N VAL A 15 -18.43 -0.69 -9.20
CA VAL A 15 -17.20 -0.22 -8.54
C VAL A 15 -16.27 -1.39 -8.25
N LYS A 16 -16.78 -2.50 -7.70
CA LYS A 16 -15.98 -3.71 -7.43
C LYS A 16 -15.37 -4.30 -8.70
N LYS A 17 -16.16 -4.44 -9.78
CA LYS A 17 -15.66 -4.94 -11.09
C LYS A 17 -14.54 -4.06 -11.63
N ARG A 18 -14.69 -2.74 -11.50
CA ARG A 18 -13.67 -1.78 -11.93
C ARG A 18 -12.39 -1.90 -11.10
N LEU A 19 -12.51 -1.96 -9.77
CA LEU A 19 -11.36 -2.17 -8.88
C LEU A 19 -10.64 -3.48 -9.18
N ALA A 20 -11.38 -4.58 -9.35
CA ALA A 20 -10.82 -5.89 -9.67
C ALA A 20 -10.00 -5.87 -10.97
N LYS A 21 -10.41 -5.07 -11.96
CA LYS A 21 -9.67 -4.90 -13.21
C LYS A 21 -8.38 -4.11 -13.04
N VAL A 22 -8.36 -3.10 -12.17
CA VAL A 22 -7.24 -2.15 -12.06
C VAL A 22 -6.19 -2.58 -11.05
N LEU A 23 -6.59 -3.24 -9.95
CA LEU A 23 -5.68 -3.65 -8.88
C LEU A 23 -4.46 -4.44 -9.39
N PRO A 24 -4.58 -5.44 -10.28
CA PRO A 24 -3.42 -6.18 -10.79
C PRO A 24 -2.44 -5.28 -11.55
N ILE A 25 -2.96 -4.35 -12.37
CA ILE A 25 -2.13 -3.43 -13.16
C ILE A 25 -1.34 -2.50 -12.24
N VAL A 26 -2.00 -1.94 -11.23
CA VAL A 26 -1.34 -1.06 -10.26
C VAL A 26 -0.31 -1.83 -9.44
N TRP A 27 -0.61 -3.08 -9.07
CA TRP A 27 0.32 -3.96 -8.37
C TRP A 27 1.60 -4.19 -9.18
N GLU A 28 1.48 -4.52 -10.46
CA GLU A 28 2.63 -4.73 -11.36
C GLU A 28 3.46 -3.47 -11.61
N GLN A 29 2.87 -2.28 -11.43
CA GLN A 29 3.55 -0.99 -11.60
C GLN A 29 4.36 -0.56 -10.37
N ILE A 30 4.25 -1.27 -9.24
CA ILE A 30 5.05 -0.96 -8.04
C ILE A 30 6.51 -1.30 -8.34
N ASP A 31 7.38 -0.30 -8.22
CA ASP A 31 8.82 -0.47 -8.45
C ASP A 31 9.41 -1.49 -7.45
N ASN A 32 10.20 -2.44 -7.98
CA ASN A 32 10.95 -3.38 -7.17
C ASN A 32 11.89 -2.70 -6.18
N ASP A 33 12.48 -1.57 -6.54
CA ASP A 33 13.38 -0.84 -5.65
C ASP A 33 12.64 -0.18 -4.49
N PHE A 34 11.38 0.23 -4.69
CA PHE A 34 10.50 0.64 -3.61
C PHE A 34 10.25 -0.53 -2.63
N LEU A 35 9.95 -1.72 -3.14
CA LEU A 35 9.73 -2.92 -2.32
C LEU A 35 11.00 -3.34 -1.57
N LYS A 36 12.16 -3.30 -2.21
CA LYS A 36 13.46 -3.53 -1.55
C LYS A 36 13.72 -2.48 -0.46
N GLY A 37 13.36 -1.23 -0.72
CA GLY A 37 13.44 -0.13 0.25
C GLY A 37 12.61 -0.42 1.50
N LEU A 38 11.40 -0.99 1.33
CA LEU A 38 10.55 -1.39 2.45
C LEU A 38 11.25 -2.41 3.35
N VAL A 39 11.83 -3.47 2.78
CA VAL A 39 12.57 -4.49 3.53
C VAL A 39 13.80 -3.89 4.22
N LYS A 40 14.56 -3.06 3.51
CA LYS A 40 15.73 -2.36 4.07
C LYS A 40 15.37 -1.45 5.25
N SER A 41 14.14 -0.94 5.33
CA SER A 41 13.68 -0.11 6.45
C SER A 41 13.38 -0.91 7.73
N MET A 42 13.19 -2.23 7.65
CA MET A 42 12.73 -3.06 8.76
C MET A 42 13.62 -3.01 10.01
N PRO A 43 14.97 -3.08 9.92
CA PRO A 43 15.82 -2.98 11.10
C PRO A 43 15.59 -1.69 11.89
N GLN A 44 15.38 -0.56 11.21
CA GLN A 44 15.11 0.73 11.86
C GLN A 44 13.75 0.74 12.57
N ARG A 45 12.73 0.10 11.98
CA ARG A 45 11.40 -0.05 12.59
C ARG A 45 11.46 -0.90 13.86
N VAL A 46 12.20 -2.01 13.81
CA VAL A 46 12.43 -2.86 14.98
C VAL A 46 13.14 -2.09 16.10
N GLN A 47 14.18 -1.31 15.76
CA GLN A 47 14.86 -0.46 16.74
C GLN A 47 13.92 0.59 17.35
N ALA A 48 13.00 1.16 16.57
CA ALA A 48 12.00 2.09 17.09
C ALA A 48 11.06 1.41 18.10
N VAL A 49 10.65 0.16 17.85
CA VAL A 49 9.82 -0.61 18.80
C VAL A 49 10.58 -0.92 20.08
N ILE A 50 11.87 -1.28 19.98
CA ILE A 50 12.72 -1.52 21.15
C ILE A 50 12.85 -0.25 22.00
N ALA A 51 13.15 0.88 21.37
CA ALA A 51 13.26 2.17 22.04
C ALA A 51 11.93 2.62 22.68
N ALA A 52 10.80 2.23 22.08
CA ALA A 52 9.47 2.46 22.62
C ALA A 52 9.06 1.44 23.69
N HIS A 53 9.96 0.55 24.14
CA HIS A 53 9.67 -0.53 25.09
C HIS A 53 8.47 -1.40 24.67
N GLY A 54 8.33 -1.65 23.37
CA GLY A 54 7.24 -2.44 22.79
C GLY A 54 5.95 -1.65 22.52
N TRP A 55 5.93 -0.34 22.74
CA TRP A 55 4.79 0.51 22.42
C TRP A 55 4.73 0.92 20.94
N ASN A 56 3.63 1.58 20.55
CA ASN A 56 3.41 2.03 19.18
C ASN A 56 4.49 3.02 18.72
N THR A 57 4.84 2.93 17.43
CA THR A 57 5.78 3.84 16.76
C THR A 57 5.05 4.66 15.70
N LYS A 58 5.76 5.56 15.00
CA LYS A 58 5.19 6.32 13.87
C LYS A 58 4.85 5.46 12.65
N TYR A 59 5.34 4.21 12.63
CA TYR A 59 5.22 3.27 11.53
C TYR A 59 4.06 2.32 11.73
#